data_AF-A0AAN7UQS9-F1
#
_entry.id   AF-A0AAN7UQS9-F1
#
_cell.length_a   1.000
_cell.length_b   1.000
_cell.length_c   1.000
_cell.angle_alpha   90.00
_cell.angle_beta   90.00
_cell.angle_gamma   90.00
#
_symmetry.space_group_name_H-M   'P 1'
#
loop_
_entity.id
_entity.type
_entity.pdbx_description
1 polymer ?
#
loop_
_entity_poly.entity_id
_entity_poly.type
_entity_poly.pdbx_seq_one_letter_code
_entity_poly.pdbx_strand_id
1 'polypeptide(L)' 'MSASVESPSWRTVEVGRLVLINNGPFAGRIAAIVEIISEKRVSSFGIWGDHENRVQRRIGG' A
#
# COMPACT_ATOMS: atom_id res chain seq x y z
N MET A 1 0.41 -27.79 29.41
CA MET A 1 -0.26 -27.04 28.33
C MET A 1 0.76 -26.09 27.73
N SER A 2 1.16 -26.29 26.48
CA SER A 2 2.06 -25.37 25.75
C SER A 2 1.22 -24.47 24.85
N ALA A 3 1.44 -23.16 24.90
CA ALA A 3 0.81 -22.22 23.98
C ALA A 3 1.66 -22.10 22.71
N SER A 4 1.04 -22.23 21.54
CA SER A 4 1.68 -21.98 20.25
C SER A 4 1.49 -20.50 19.89
N VAL A 5 2.59 -19.77 19.75
CA VAL A 5 2.58 -18.38 19.29
C VAL A 5 2.92 -18.37 17.81
N GLU A 6 1.93 -18.11 16.95
CA GLU A 6 2.14 -17.99 15.52
C GLU A 6 2.62 -16.58 15.16
N SER A 7 3.71 -16.50 14.41
CA SER A 7 4.23 -15.25 13.88
C SER A 7 3.36 -14.79 12.69
N PRO A 8 2.99 -13.50 12.61
CA PRO A 8 2.25 -13.00 11.46
C PRO A 8 3.06 -13.15 10.16
N SER A 9 2.40 -13.57 9.07
CA SER A 9 3.01 -13.83 7.74
C SER A 9 2.98 -12.63 6.77
N TRP A 10 2.71 -11.43 7.30
CA TRP A 10 2.74 -10.17 6.58
C TRP A 10 4.10 -9.87 5.92
N ARG A 11 4.04 -9.14 4.80
CA ARG A 11 5.24 -8.61 4.15
C ARG A 11 5.87 -7.55 5.05
N THR A 12 7.17 -7.65 5.28
CA THR A 12 7.93 -6.64 6.05
C THR A 12 7.75 -5.26 5.43
N VAL A 13 7.43 -4.29 6.27
CA VAL A 13 7.21 -2.90 5.88
C VAL A 13 8.33 -2.05 6.43
N GLU A 14 8.88 -1.17 5.60
CA GLU A 14 10.01 -0.30 5.96
C GLU A 14 9.72 1.13 5.49
N VAL A 15 10.30 2.10 6.20
CA VAL A 15 10.28 3.51 5.81
C VAL A 15 10.98 3.68 4.46
N GLY A 16 10.44 4.55 3.60
CA GLY A 16 10.93 4.76 2.24
C GLY A 16 10.39 3.77 1.22
N ARG A 17 9.65 2.74 1.64
CA ARG A 17 8.98 1.83 0.71
C ARG A 17 7.77 2.52 0.06
N LEU A 18 7.60 2.29 -1.24
CA LEU A 18 6.42 2.74 -1.98
C LEU A 18 5.25 1.77 -1.80
N VAL A 19 4.05 2.32 -1.64
CA VAL A 19 2.80 1.58 -1.49
C VAL A 19 1.75 2.06 -2.48
N LEU A 20 0.98 1.13 -3.02
CA LEU A 20 -0.23 1.43 -3.78
C LEU A 20 -1.40 1.55 -2.80
N ILE A 21 -2.10 2.67 -2.85
CA ILE A 21 -3.31 2.87 -2.06
C ILE A 21 -4.45 2.14 -2.77
N ASN A 22 -5.02 1.11 -2.13
CA ASN A 22 -6.08 0.30 -2.75
C ASN A 22 -7.48 0.87 -2.54
N ASN A 23 -7.72 1.63 -1.47
CA ASN A 23 -9.05 2.10 -1.08
C ASN A 23 -9.02 3.54 -0.56
N GLY A 24 -10.18 4.22 -0.60
CA GLY A 24 -10.34 5.60 -0.13
C GLY A 24 -10.12 6.65 -1.22
N PRO A 25 -10.11 7.95 -0.87
CA PRO A 25 -10.07 9.06 -1.84
C PRO A 25 -8.79 9.12 -2.69
N PHE A 26 -7.73 8.43 -2.25
CA PHE A 26 -6.45 8.35 -2.96
C PHE A 26 -6.21 6.96 -3.59
N ALA A 27 -7.24 6.12 -3.70
CA ALA A 27 -7.13 4.81 -4.32
C ALA A 27 -6.53 4.89 -5.73
N GLY A 28 -5.63 3.96 -6.07
CA GLY A 28 -4.91 3.94 -7.34
C GLY A 28 -3.66 4.85 -7.39
N ARG A 29 -3.39 5.64 -6.34
CA ARG A 29 -2.18 6.46 -6.24
C ARG A 29 -1.08 5.73 -5.47
N ILE A 30 0.15 6.10 -5.76
CA ILE A 30 1.33 5.59 -5.07
C ILE A 30 1.74 6.60 -3.98
N ALA A 31 2.12 6.11 -2.81
CA ALA A 31 2.65 6.93 -1.73
C ALA A 31 3.91 6.32 -1.12
N ALA A 32 4.74 7.13 -0.46
CA ALA A 32 5.90 6.67 0.27
C ALA A 32 5.60 6.56 1.75
N ILE A 33 6.03 5.47 2.40
CA ILE A 33 5.92 5.30 3.84
C ILE A 33 6.94 6.19 4.54
N VAL A 34 6.49 7.09 5.41
CA VAL A 34 7.37 7.98 6.20
C VAL A 34 7.54 7.53 7.63
N GLU A 35 6.57 6.78 8.16
CA GLU A 35 6.60 6.31 9.54
C GLU A 35 5.74 5.05 9.68
N ILE A 36 6.20 4.11 10.53
CA ILE A 36 5.41 2.95 10.93
C ILE A 36 4.83 3.25 12.31
N ILE A 37 3.51 3.42 12.37
CA ILE A 37 2.80 3.83 13.58
C ILE A 37 2.50 2.60 14.45
N SER A 38 2.16 1.46 13.83
CA SER A 38 1.91 0.20 14.51
C SER A 38 1.99 -1.00 13.56
N GLU A 39 1.86 -2.22 14.09
CA GLU A 39 1.85 -3.46 13.32
C GLU A 39 0.84 -3.50 12.17
N LYS A 40 -0.18 -2.64 12.17
CA LYS A 40 -1.20 -2.58 11.11
C LYS A 40 -1.40 -1.17 10.53
N ARG A 41 -0.57 -0.20 10.91
CA ARG A 41 -0.73 1.20 10.49
C ARG A 41 0.59 1.83 10.11
N VAL A 42 0.58 2.55 9.00
CA VAL A 42 1.70 3.34 8.50
C VAL A 42 1.23 4.73 8.12
N SER A 43 2.08 5.72 8.34
CA SER A 43 1.90 7.07 7.81
C SER A 43 2.50 7.14 6.41
N SER A 44 1.79 7.74 5.46
CA SER A 44 2.23 7.89 4.07
C SER A 44 2.31 9.37 3.70
N PHE A 45 3.40 9.78 3.06
CA PHE A 45 3.59 11.15 2.58
C PHE A 45 3.72 11.19 1.06
N GLY A 46 3.13 12.21 0.45
CA GLY A 46 3.12 12.42 -0.99
C GLY A 46 2.22 11.43 -1.72
N ILE A 47 1.32 11.95 -2.56
CA ILE A 47 0.52 11.14 -3.49
C ILE A 47 1.04 11.37 -4.89
N TRP A 48 1.58 10.33 -5.52
CA TRP A 48 2.02 10.37 -6.91
C TRP A 48 1.04 9.58 -7.77
N GLY A 49 0.60 10.19 -8.87
CA GLY A 49 -0.36 9.61 -9.80
C GLY A 49 -1.56 10.52 -9.99
N ASP A 50 -1.67 11.07 -11.19
CA ASP A 50 -2.86 11.74 -11.68
C ASP A 50 -3.93 10.70 -12.06
N HIS A 51 -5.19 10.98 -11.75
CA HIS A 51 -6.30 10.03 -11.96
C HIS A 51 -6.83 9.99 -13.40
N GLU A 52 -6.26 10.78 -14.32
CA GLU A 52 -6.94 11.12 -15.57
C GLU A 52 -6.73 10.15 -16.74
N ASN A 53 -5.79 9.20 -16.67
CA ASN A 53 -5.56 8.31 -17.82
C ASN A 53 -5.26 6.87 -17.40
N ARG A 54 -6.31 6.14 -17.02
CA ARG A 54 -6.25 4.68 -17.09
C ARG A 54 -6.47 4.29 -18.55
N VAL A 55 -5.37 4.17 -19.29
CA VAL A 55 -5.29 3.60 -20.64
C VAL A 55 -6.29 2.46 -20.79
N GLN A 56 -7.41 2.71 -21.49
CA GLN A 56 -8.25 1.64 -22.01
C GLN A 56 -7.43 0.94 -23.09
N ARG A 57 -6.65 -0.06 -22.70
CA ARG A 57 -6.13 -1.05 -23.64
C ARG A 57 -7.31 -1.87 -24.14
N ARG A 58 -8.06 -1.31 -25.08
CA ARG A 58 -8.99 -2.08 -25.91
C ARG A 58 -8.13 -2.83 -26.93
N ILE A 59 -7.72 -4.03 -26.57
CA ILE A 59 -7.25 -5.00 -27.54
C ILE A 59 -8.49 -5.62 -28.17
N GLY A 60 -8.65 -5.37 -29.48
CA GLY A 60 -9.29 -6.30 -30.43
C GLY A 60 -10.81 -6.34 -30.46
N GLY A 61 -11.35 -6.08 -31.65
CA GLY A 61 -12.73 -6.29 -32.08
C GLY A 61 -12.90 -5.70 -33.46
#